data_AF-A0A662LHA3-F1
#
_entry.id   AF-A0A662LHA3-F1
#
_cell.length_a   1.000
_cell.length_b   1.000
_cell.length_c   1.000
_cell.angle_alpha   90.00
_cell.angle_beta   90.00
_cell.angle_gamma   90.00
#
_symmetry.space_group_name_H-M   'P 1'
#
loop_
_entity.id
_entity.type
_entity.pdbx_description
1 polymer ?
#
loop_
_entity_poly.entity_id
_entity_poly.type
_entity_poly.pdbx_seq_one_letter_code
_entity_poly.pdbx_strand_id
1 'polypeptide(L)'
;HKGARDIFKRENKVGILIIALLTTSFWFIEFLIPSCILLGLDQDPIIIQSISAQILLLIIVMIPLTPGSSGVAEGCSAILYSAIIPDRSVLGIMILAWRFITYHLNIIVGGIFQYKLIGSLSRR
;
A
#
# COMPACT_ATOMS: atom_id res chain seq x y z
N HIS A 1 -26.89 -8.71 -1.96
CA HIS A 1 -25.61 -9.43 -1.87
C HIS A 1 -25.71 -10.90 -2.33
N LYS A 2 -26.06 -11.17 -3.60
CA LYS A 2 -26.02 -12.54 -4.18
C LYS A 2 -24.64 -12.84 -4.81
N GLY A 3 -24.06 -11.87 -5.52
CA GLY A 3 -22.77 -12.04 -6.21
C GLY A 3 -21.58 -12.45 -5.32
N ALA A 4 -21.39 -11.84 -4.15
CA ALA A 4 -20.29 -12.23 -3.25
C ALA A 4 -20.44 -13.68 -2.72
N ARG A 5 -21.68 -14.13 -2.47
CA ARG A 5 -21.96 -15.51 -2.06
C ARG A 5 -21.69 -16.51 -3.17
N ASP A 6 -21.94 -16.16 -4.42
CA ASP A 6 -21.69 -17.03 -5.57
C ASP A 6 -20.20 -17.08 -5.98
N ILE A 7 -19.44 -16.03 -5.68
CA ILE A 7 -17.98 -15.99 -5.88
C ILE A 7 -17.24 -16.84 -4.84
N PHE A 8 -17.66 -16.81 -3.57
CA PHE A 8 -17.01 -17.55 -2.47
C PHE A 8 -17.56 -18.96 -2.24
N LYS A 9 -18.46 -19.47 -3.09
CA LYS A 9 -18.79 -20.90 -3.11
C LYS A 9 -17.55 -21.70 -3.51
N ARG A 10 -17.21 -22.75 -2.74
CA ARG A 10 -16.09 -23.68 -3.01
C ARG A 10 -16.09 -24.28 -4.42
N GLU A 11 -17.24 -24.24 -5.08
CA GLU A 11 -17.51 -24.71 -6.44
C GLU A 11 -16.86 -23.79 -7.50
N ASN A 12 -16.73 -22.49 -7.21
CA ASN A 12 -16.17 -21.48 -8.10
C ASN A 12 -14.65 -21.34 -7.93
N LYS A 13 -13.92 -22.42 -8.21
CA LYS A 13 -12.44 -22.46 -8.11
C LYS A 13 -11.76 -21.41 -8.98
N VAL A 14 -12.35 -21.09 -10.14
CA VAL A 14 -11.85 -20.06 -11.07
C VAL A 14 -11.97 -18.67 -10.45
N GLY A 15 -13.11 -18.34 -9.84
CA GLY A 15 -13.29 -17.07 -9.14
C GLY A 15 -12.31 -16.88 -7.99
N ILE A 16 -12.07 -17.92 -7.20
CA ILE A 16 -11.07 -17.90 -6.11
C ILE A 16 -9.66 -17.70 -6.66
N LEU A 17 -9.29 -18.39 -7.74
CA LEU A 17 -7.98 -18.23 -8.39
C LEU A 17 -7.77 -16.80 -8.91
N ILE A 18 -8.79 -16.23 -9.57
CA ILE A 18 -8.72 -14.85 -10.09
C ILE A 18 -8.53 -13.86 -8.94
N ILE A 19 -9.27 -13.99 -7.84
CA ILE A 19 -9.13 -13.11 -6.67
C ILE A 19 -7.75 -13.25 -6.05
N ALA A 20 -7.24 -14.48 -5.91
CA ALA A 20 -5.90 -14.72 -5.40
C ALA A 20 -4.84 -14.04 -6.28
N LEU A 21 -4.91 -14.22 -7.61
CA LEU A 21 -4.01 -13.57 -8.56
C LEU A 21 -4.09 -12.04 -8.48
N LEU A 22 -5.30 -11.48 -8.49
CA LEU A 22 -5.50 -10.03 -8.39
C LEU A 22 -4.92 -9.47 -7.09
N THR A 23 -5.13 -10.16 -5.97
CA THR A 23 -4.60 -9.75 -4.66
C THR A 23 -3.09 -9.82 -4.64
N THR A 24 -2.49 -10.91 -5.14
CA THR A 24 -1.03 -11.05 -5.24
C THR A 24 -0.42 -9.98 -6.14
N SER A 25 -1.00 -9.72 -7.31
CA SER A 25 -0.54 -8.67 -8.22
C SER A 25 -0.65 -7.29 -7.59
N PHE A 26 -1.74 -7.01 -6.88
CA PHE A 26 -1.92 -5.75 -6.15
C PHE A 26 -0.79 -5.52 -5.12
N TRP A 27 -0.52 -6.51 -4.27
CA TRP A 27 0.58 -6.44 -3.31
C TRP A 27 1.94 -6.30 -3.98
N PHE A 28 2.16 -7.00 -5.10
CA PHE A 28 3.42 -6.91 -5.83
C PHE A 28 3.65 -5.50 -6.39
N ILE A 29 2.61 -4.86 -6.95
CA ILE A 29 2.69 -3.47 -7.43
C ILE A 29 2.98 -2.53 -6.26
N GLU A 30 2.27 -2.66 -5.14
CA GLU A 30 2.49 -1.88 -3.91
C GLU A 30 3.96 -1.95 -3.43
N PHE A 31 4.56 -3.15 -3.45
CA PHE A 31 5.95 -3.33 -3.03
C PHE A 31 6.96 -2.71 -3.98
N LEU A 32 6.62 -2.50 -5.25
CA LEU A 32 7.49 -1.87 -6.24
C LEU A 32 7.47 -0.34 -6.18
N ILE A 33 6.46 0.26 -5.54
CA ILE A 33 6.30 1.73 -5.49
C ILE A 33 7.58 2.45 -5.02
N PRO A 34 8.27 2.05 -3.93
CA PRO A 34 9.50 2.72 -3.51
C PRO A 34 10.62 2.62 -4.55
N SER A 35 10.74 1.48 -5.24
CA SER A 35 11.73 1.32 -6.31
C SER A 35 11.41 2.19 -7.53
N CYS A 36 10.13 2.34 -7.87
CA CYS A 36 9.68 3.27 -8.92
C CYS A 36 9.94 4.73 -8.56
N ILE A 37 9.77 5.10 -7.28
CA ILE A 37 10.08 6.45 -6.80
C ILE A 37 11.59 6.72 -6.92
N LEU A 38 12.44 5.77 -6.55
CA LEU A 38 13.89 5.91 -6.68
C LEU A 38 14.31 6.08 -8.14
N LEU A 39 13.73 5.31 -9.06
CA LEU A 39 13.93 5.52 -10.50
C LEU A 39 13.57 6.95 -10.94
N GLY A 40 12.48 7.52 -10.40
CA GLY A 40 12.08 8.90 -10.67
C GLY A 40 13.01 9.95 -10.05
N LEU A 41 13.84 9.58 -9.07
CA LEU A 41 14.85 10.42 -8.42
C LEU A 41 16.24 10.23 -9.03
N ASP A 42 16.34 9.60 -10.20
CA ASP A 42 17.62 9.28 -10.86
C ASP A 42 18.52 8.36 -10.00
N GLN A 43 17.91 7.44 -9.26
CA GLN A 43 18.60 6.44 -8.43
C GLN A 43 18.33 5.02 -8.95
N ASP A 44 19.29 4.12 -8.72
CA ASP A 44 19.12 2.72 -9.09
C ASP A 44 17.96 2.05 -8.33
N PRO A 45 17.12 1.25 -9.02
CA PRO A 45 15.99 0.59 -8.38
C PRO A 45 16.48 -0.56 -7.49
N ILE A 46 16.05 -0.56 -6.24
CA ILE A 46 16.36 -1.60 -5.25
C ILE A 46 15.22 -2.61 -5.12
N ILE A 47 14.87 -3.29 -6.22
CA ILE A 47 13.65 -4.12 -6.31
C ILE A 47 13.60 -5.19 -5.20
N ILE A 48 14.64 -6.02 -5.06
CA ILE A 48 14.66 -7.15 -4.12
C ILE A 48 14.66 -6.65 -2.67
N GLN A 49 15.44 -5.62 -2.41
CA GLN A 49 15.57 -5.02 -1.08
C GLN A 49 14.27 -4.31 -0.68
N SER A 50 13.61 -3.64 -1.63
CA SER A 50 12.34 -2.96 -1.42
C SER A 50 11.23 -3.95 -1.10
N ILE A 51 11.11 -5.06 -1.84
CA ILE A 51 10.16 -6.12 -1.52
C ILE A 51 10.41 -6.68 -0.11
N SER A 52 11.68 -6.93 0.23
CA SER A 52 12.06 -7.46 1.54
C SER A 52 11.72 -6.49 2.68
N ALA A 53 12.06 -5.21 2.51
CA ALA A 53 11.75 -4.14 3.46
C ALA A 53 10.22 -3.97 3.62
N GLN A 54 9.45 -4.04 2.53
CA GLN A 54 8.00 -3.90 2.58
C GLN A 54 7.31 -5.08 3.27
N ILE A 55 7.81 -6.31 3.08
CA ILE A 55 7.29 -7.48 3.80
C ILE A 55 7.53 -7.34 5.31
N LEU A 56 8.73 -6.90 5.72
CA LEU A 56 9.02 -6.64 7.14
C LEU A 56 8.15 -5.52 7.70
N LEU A 57 7.99 -4.43 6.94
CA LEU A 57 7.16 -3.31 7.33
C LEU A 57 5.70 -3.71 7.50
N LEU A 58 5.17 -4.55 6.61
CA LEU A 58 3.84 -5.13 6.72
C LEU A 58 3.65 -5.87 8.03
N ILE A 59 4.58 -6.76 8.38
CA ILE A 59 4.52 -7.55 9.62
C ILE A 59 4.49 -6.62 10.85
N ILE A 60 5.30 -5.55 10.84
CA ILE A 60 5.37 -4.59 11.95
C ILE A 60 4.05 -3.80 12.07
N VAL A 61 3.54 -3.29 10.95
CA VAL A 61 2.35 -2.43 10.89
C VAL A 61 1.05 -3.17 11.21
N MET A 62 1.03 -4.51 11.08
CA MET A 62 -0.09 -5.35 11.52
C MET A 62 -0.35 -5.29 13.03
N ILE A 63 0.64 -4.88 13.83
CA ILE A 63 0.44 -4.61 15.24
C ILE A 63 -0.20 -3.23 15.36
N PRO A 64 -1.44 -3.09 15.88
CA PRO A 64 -2.15 -1.82 15.94
C PRO A 64 -1.59 -0.95 17.07
N LEU A 65 -0.36 -0.46 16.89
CA LEU A 65 0.37 0.34 17.89
C LEU A 65 -0.07 1.81 17.87
N THR A 66 -0.59 2.32 16.76
CA THR A 66 -1.09 3.71 16.64
C THR A 66 -2.33 3.77 15.73
N PRO A 67 -3.32 4.63 16.02
CA PRO A 67 -4.45 4.85 15.11
C PRO A 67 -3.93 5.36 13.77
N GLY A 68 -4.23 4.64 12.69
CA GLY A 68 -3.76 4.95 11.34
C GLY A 68 -2.33 4.48 11.01
N SER A 69 -1.58 3.90 11.95
CA SER A 69 -0.22 3.36 11.78
C SER A 69 0.80 4.32 11.10
N SER A 70 0.52 5.63 11.09
CA SER A 70 1.30 6.55 10.26
C SER A 70 2.73 6.76 10.81
N GLY A 71 2.83 7.01 12.12
CA GLY A 71 4.13 7.24 12.76
C GLY A 71 5.02 5.98 12.75
N VAL A 72 4.42 4.81 13.01
CA VAL A 72 5.18 3.55 13.02
C VAL A 72 5.68 3.19 11.62
N ALA A 73 4.85 3.28 10.58
CA ALA A 73 5.34 2.92 9.25
C ALA A 73 6.37 3.92 8.69
N GLU A 74 6.30 5.21 9.04
CA GLU A 74 7.35 6.18 8.67
C GLU A 74 8.66 5.91 9.41
N GLY A 75 8.60 5.70 10.72
CA GLY A 75 9.80 5.38 11.51
C GLY A 75 10.44 4.07 11.09
N CYS A 76 9.66 3.00 10.93
CA CYS A 76 10.18 1.70 10.53
C CYS A 76 10.68 1.69 9.08
N SER A 77 10.03 2.38 8.15
CA SER A 77 10.56 2.53 6.79
C SER A 77 11.87 3.32 6.78
N ALA A 78 11.99 4.40 7.56
CA ALA A 78 13.25 5.12 7.71
C ALA A 78 14.37 4.21 8.22
N ILE A 79 14.10 3.38 9.22
CA ILE A 79 15.08 2.42 9.76
C ILE A 79 15.46 1.40 8.68
N LEU A 80 14.48 0.72 8.08
CA LEU A 80 14.72 -0.36 7.10
C LEU A 80 15.46 0.12 5.85
N TYR A 81 15.06 1.27 5.30
CA TYR A 81 15.65 1.80 4.08
C TYR A 81 16.96 2.57 4.31
N SER A 82 17.23 3.04 5.54
CA SER A 82 18.51 3.70 5.85
C SER A 82 19.74 2.80 5.72
N ALA A 83 19.57 1.48 5.81
CA ALA A 83 20.63 0.52 5.58
C ALA A 83 20.95 0.32 4.09
N ILE A 84 20.03 0.71 3.20
CA ILE A 84 20.11 0.47 1.75
C ILE A 84 20.45 1.76 1.01
N ILE A 85 19.88 2.89 1.45
CA ILE A 85 20.01 4.20 0.80
C ILE A 85 20.91 5.09 1.67
N PRO A 86 22.16 5.37 1.24
CA PRO A 86 23.10 6.17 2.02
C PRO A 86 22.71 7.65 2.10
N ASP A 87 22.11 8.18 1.03
CA ASP A 87 21.71 9.58 0.95
C ASP A 87 20.42 9.83 1.77
N ARG A 88 20.56 10.65 2.82
CA ARG A 88 19.47 10.97 3.75
C ARG A 88 18.38 11.84 3.13
N SER A 89 18.73 12.69 2.16
CA SER A 89 17.79 13.55 1.45
C SER A 89 16.91 12.71 0.54
N VAL A 90 17.52 11.81 -0.24
CA VAL A 90 16.80 10.86 -1.11
C VAL A 90 15.89 9.95 -0.28
N LEU A 91 16.41 9.41 0.83
CA LEU A 91 15.64 8.55 1.75
C LEU A 91 14.38 9.27 2.26
N GLY A 92 14.52 10.50 2.73
CA GLY A 92 13.40 11.29 3.24
C GLY A 92 12.36 11.59 2.17
N ILE A 93 12.80 12.02 0.98
CA ILE A 93 11.91 12.30 -0.16
C ILE A 93 11.19 11.02 -0.59
N MET A 94 11.88 9.89 -0.66
CA MET A 94 11.29 8.61 -1.04
C MET A 94 10.18 8.19 -0.07
N ILE A 95 10.43 8.26 1.24
CA ILE A 95 9.44 7.85 2.26
C ILE A 95 8.20 8.76 2.20
N LEU A 96 8.41 10.08 2.09
CA LEU A 96 7.29 11.03 1.97
C LEU A 96 6.48 10.83 0.69
N ALA A 97 7.15 10.64 -0.45
CA ALA A 97 6.49 10.37 -1.72
C ALA A 97 5.72 9.04 -1.67
N TRP A 98 6.32 8.00 -1.10
CA TRP A 98 5.67 6.70 -0.90
C TRP A 98 4.42 6.83 -0.05
N ARG A 99 4.48 7.56 1.07
CA ARG A 99 3.33 7.86 1.92
C ARG A 99 2.25 8.66 1.22
N PHE A 100 2.65 9.66 0.46
CA PHE A 100 1.72 10.47 -0.31
C PHE A 100 0.91 9.61 -1.28
N ILE A 101 1.59 8.76 -2.06
CA ILE A 101 0.98 7.91 -3.07
C ILE A 101 0.12 6.81 -2.44
N THR A 102 0.65 6.08 -1.46
CA THR A 102 -0.02 4.87 -0.93
C THR A 102 -1.06 5.17 0.14
N TYR A 103 -0.89 6.24 0.92
CA TYR A 103 -1.75 6.51 2.08
C TYR A 103 -2.61 7.75 1.87
N HIS A 104 -2.00 8.91 1.58
CA HIS A 104 -2.73 10.17 1.55
C HIS A 104 -3.71 10.26 0.36
N LEU A 105 -3.29 9.83 -0.84
CA LEU A 105 -4.19 9.80 -1.99
C LEU A 105 -5.39 8.87 -1.77
N ASN A 106 -5.17 7.69 -1.18
CA ASN A 106 -6.24 6.75 -0.87
C ASN A 106 -7.29 7.34 0.08
N ILE A 107 -6.85 8.07 1.11
CA ILE A 107 -7.76 8.76 2.04
C ILE A 107 -8.55 9.86 1.33
N ILE A 108 -7.90 10.67 0.49
CA ILE A 108 -8.55 11.77 -0.23
C ILE A 108 -9.63 11.21 -1.17
N VAL A 109 -9.27 10.22 -1.98
CA VAL A 109 -10.21 9.60 -2.93
C VAL A 109 -11.35 8.92 -2.18
N GLY A 110 -11.04 8.13 -1.15
CA GLY A 110 -12.04 7.47 -0.30
C GLY A 110 -13.00 8.47 0.35
N GLY A 111 -12.48 9.58 0.87
CA GLY A 111 -13.28 10.65 1.47
C GLY A 111 -14.23 11.33 0.49
N ILE A 112 -13.77 11.63 -0.73
CA ILE A 112 -14.63 12.20 -1.79
C ILE A 112 -15.76 11.25 -2.15
N PHE A 113 -15.46 9.95 -2.32
CA PHE A 113 -16.47 8.94 -2.61
C PHE A 113 -17.48 8.80 -1.48
N GLN A 114 -17.02 8.77 -0.23
CA GLN A 114 -17.88 8.63 0.94
C GLN A 114 -18.81 9.86 1.10
N TYR A 115 -18.29 11.07 0.90
CA TYR A 115 -19.09 12.29 0.93
C TYR A 115 -20.20 12.26 -0.14
N LYS A 116 -19.87 11.89 -1.38
CA LYS A 116 -20.87 11.74 -2.46
C LYS A 116 -21.92 10.68 -2.13
N LEU A 117 -21.50 9.56 -1.54
CA LEU A 117 -22.39 8.48 -1.15
C LEU A 117 -23.38 8.92 -0.06
N ILE A 118 -22.91 9.56 1.00
CA ILE A 118 -23.75 10.07 2.09
C ILE A 118 -24.73 11.13 1.56
N GLY A 119 -24.25 12.04 0.71
CA GLY A 119 -25.10 13.03 0.06
C GLY A 119 -26.18 12.43 -0.84
N SER A 120 -25.91 11.27 -1.48
CA SER A 120 -26.90 10.55 -2.29
C SER A 120 -27.95 9.82 -1.47
N LEU A 121 -27.56 9.30 -0.30
CA LEU A 121 -28.45 8.61 0.64
C LEU A 121 -29.36 9.60 1.37
N SER A 122 -28.85 10.78 1.73
CA SER A 122 -29.62 11.85 2.38
C SER A 122 -30.66 12.51 1.45
N ARG A 123 -30.58 12.30 0.14
CA ARG A 123 -31.55 12.81 -0.85
C ARG A 123 -32.62 11.79 -1.23
N ARG A 124 -32.57 10.57 -0.70
CA ARG A 124 -33.63 9.56 -0.80
C ARG A 124 -34.51 9.61 0.43
#